data_AF-A0A5F2G6V3-F1
#
_entry.id   AF-A0A5F2G6V3-F1
#
_cell.length_a   1.000
_cell.length_b   1.000
_cell.length_c   1.000
_cell.angle_alpha   90.00
_cell.angle_beta   90.00
_cell.angle_gamma   90.00
#
_symmetry.space_group_name_H-M   'P 1'
#
loop_
_entity.id
_entity.type
_entity.pdbx_description
1 polymer ?
#
loop_
_entity_poly.entity_id
_entity_poly.type
_entity_poly.pdbx_seq_one_letter_code
_entity_poly.pdbx_strand_id
1 'polypeptide(L)'
;VTRRRQIVQMIVAEENRARTVNARQAQKSIKRLLAALRRELESLDADLDDHIRKSPLWRVREKLLSSVPGIGPTVARTMIAEMPELGSLDRRQIAALAGLAPWTRQSGTWRGKSFIGGGRSRVRAVLFMAALVAIRHNPVLKAFRDRLVEVGKPKIVAVVAVMRKLLTILNAIIRDQKPWQTA
;
A
#
# COMPACT_ATOMS: atom_id res chain seq x y z
N VAL A 1 4.33 -2.20 -13.71
CA VAL A 1 4.28 -2.31 -12.22
C VAL A 1 4.80 -3.65 -11.70
N THR A 2 4.42 -4.80 -12.25
CA THR A 2 4.90 -6.12 -11.76
C THR A 2 6.42 -6.29 -11.88
N ARG A 3 7.03 -5.97 -13.02
CA ARG A 3 8.49 -6.09 -13.20
C ARG A 3 9.27 -5.23 -12.21
N ARG A 4 8.93 -3.94 -12.10
CA ARG A 4 9.49 -3.01 -11.10
C ARG A 4 9.56 -3.62 -9.70
N ARG A 5 8.47 -4.26 -9.26
CA ARG A 5 8.40 -4.94 -7.95
C ARG A 5 9.35 -6.12 -7.83
N GLN A 6 9.43 -6.97 -8.85
CA GLN A 6 10.39 -8.08 -8.85
C GLN A 6 11.81 -7.55 -8.68
N ILE A 7 12.14 -6.44 -9.33
CA ILE A 7 13.45 -5.79 -9.18
C ILE A 7 13.67 -5.27 -7.77
N VAL A 8 12.71 -4.58 -7.17
CA VAL A 8 12.80 -4.17 -5.76
C VAL A 8 13.02 -5.37 -4.83
N GLN A 9 12.33 -6.50 -5.06
CA GLN A 9 12.54 -7.72 -4.29
C GLN A 9 13.95 -8.30 -4.46
N MET A 10 14.47 -8.30 -5.70
CA MET A 10 15.84 -8.73 -5.98
C MET A 10 16.86 -7.81 -5.31
N ILE A 11 16.67 -6.49 -5.35
CA ILE A 11 17.54 -5.52 -4.65
C ILE A 11 17.57 -5.82 -3.16
N VAL A 12 16.42 -5.97 -2.51
CA VAL A 12 16.35 -6.27 -1.07
C VAL A 12 17.03 -7.61 -0.76
N ALA A 13 16.83 -8.63 -1.59
CA ALA A 13 17.50 -9.92 -1.42
C ALA A 13 19.02 -9.80 -1.51
N GLU A 14 19.53 -9.05 -2.49
CA GLU A 14 20.96 -8.80 -2.67
C GLU A 14 21.55 -7.92 -1.56
N GLU A 15 20.82 -6.91 -1.07
CA GLU A 15 21.25 -6.10 0.07
C GLU A 15 21.36 -6.93 1.35
N ASN A 16 20.44 -7.87 1.57
CA ASN A 16 20.51 -8.80 2.69
C ASN A 16 21.73 -9.74 2.56
N ARG A 17 21.98 -10.28 1.36
CA ARG A 17 23.18 -11.11 1.08
C ARG A 17 24.47 -10.33 1.28
N ALA A 18 24.50 -9.06 0.87
CA ALA A 18 25.67 -8.19 1.04
C ALA A 18 26.05 -7.98 2.51
N ARG A 19 25.07 -7.99 3.42
CA ARG A 19 25.29 -7.81 4.86
C ARG A 19 25.90 -9.04 5.54
N THR A 20 25.73 -10.23 4.99
CA THR A 20 26.14 -11.48 5.62
C THR A 20 27.37 -12.14 4.98
N VAL A 21 27.72 -11.78 3.74
CA VAL A 21 28.81 -12.42 3.02
C VAL A 21 30.18 -11.82 3.38
N ASN A 22 31.14 -12.68 3.74
CA ASN A 22 32.50 -12.29 4.12
C ASN A 22 33.51 -12.39 2.96
N ALA A 23 33.24 -13.22 1.95
CA ALA A 23 34.15 -13.41 0.82
C ALA A 23 34.20 -12.17 -0.08
N ARG A 24 35.38 -11.54 -0.21
CA ARG A 24 35.57 -10.31 -1.01
C ARG A 24 35.10 -10.43 -2.45
N GLN A 25 35.30 -11.59 -3.09
CA GLN A 25 34.87 -11.82 -4.47
C GLN A 25 33.34 -11.86 -4.60
N ALA A 26 32.66 -12.50 -3.64
CA ALA A 26 31.21 -12.51 -3.58
C ALA A 26 30.65 -11.10 -3.32
N GLN A 27 31.27 -10.32 -2.42
CA GLN A 27 30.90 -8.92 -2.18
C GLN A 27 30.99 -8.06 -3.45
N LYS A 28 32.08 -8.20 -4.23
CA LYS A 28 32.22 -7.51 -5.53
C LYS A 28 31.12 -7.91 -6.51
N SER A 29 30.81 -9.21 -6.60
CA SER A 29 29.73 -9.71 -7.47
C SER A 29 28.37 -9.14 -7.10
N ILE A 30 28.01 -9.15 -5.80
CA ILE A 30 26.75 -8.61 -5.29
C ILE A 30 26.65 -7.09 -5.56
N LYS A 31 27.72 -6.33 -5.30
CA LYS A 31 27.74 -4.89 -5.59
C LYS A 31 27.50 -4.59 -7.07
N ARG A 32 28.11 -5.37 -7.98
CA ARG A 32 27.89 -5.23 -9.43
C ARG A 32 26.43 -5.52 -9.80
N LEU A 33 25.84 -6.58 -9.24
CA LEU A 33 24.44 -6.94 -9.48
C LEU A 33 23.49 -5.87 -8.93
N LEU A 34 23.73 -5.36 -7.72
CA LEU A 34 22.97 -4.25 -7.14
C LEU A 34 23.00 -3.00 -8.03
N ALA A 35 24.16 -2.64 -8.57
CA ALA A 35 24.29 -1.50 -9.48
C ALA A 35 23.52 -1.70 -10.80
N ALA A 36 23.44 -2.94 -11.31
CA ALA A 36 22.62 -3.25 -12.48
C ALA A 36 21.13 -3.18 -12.15
N LEU A 37 20.70 -3.79 -11.03
CA LEU A 37 19.30 -3.80 -10.60
C LEU A 37 18.78 -2.39 -10.30
N ARG A 38 19.60 -1.51 -9.71
CA ARG A 38 19.21 -0.11 -9.43
C ARG A 38 19.02 0.70 -10.72
N ARG A 39 19.90 0.54 -11.71
CA ARG A 39 19.73 1.17 -13.03
C ARG A 39 18.47 0.70 -13.75
N GLU A 40 18.21 -0.61 -13.71
CA GLU A 40 16.99 -1.17 -14.29
C GLU A 40 15.73 -0.66 -13.57
N LEU A 41 15.79 -0.48 -12.23
CA LEU A 41 14.70 0.10 -11.47
C LEU A 41 14.42 1.55 -11.89
N GLU A 42 15.46 2.37 -12.07
CA GLU A 42 15.35 3.76 -12.54
C GLU A 42 14.73 3.82 -13.95
N SER A 43 15.17 2.96 -14.87
CA SER A 43 14.60 2.89 -16.23
C SER A 43 13.09 2.56 -16.18
N LEU A 44 12.70 1.55 -15.40
CA LEU A 44 11.30 1.18 -15.28
C LEU A 44 10.45 2.23 -14.58
N ASP A 45 11.03 2.99 -13.64
CA ASP A 45 10.36 4.12 -13.02
C ASP A 45 10.12 5.25 -14.03
N ALA A 46 11.09 5.54 -14.89
CA ALA A 46 10.93 6.50 -15.98
C ALA A 46 9.87 6.04 -17.00
N ASP A 47 9.86 4.76 -17.39
CA ASP A 47 8.86 4.21 -18.32
C ASP A 47 7.45 4.27 -17.74
N LEU A 48 7.29 3.96 -16.45
CA LEU A 48 6.02 4.07 -15.75
C LEU A 48 5.57 5.53 -15.69
N ASP A 49 6.47 6.46 -15.40
CA ASP A 49 6.19 7.89 -15.40
C ASP A 49 5.73 8.37 -16.78
N ASP A 50 6.37 7.93 -17.86
CA ASP A 50 6.00 8.30 -19.22
C ASP A 50 4.62 7.76 -19.62
N HIS A 51 4.33 6.49 -19.31
CA HIS A 51 3.01 5.91 -19.53
C HIS A 51 1.91 6.62 -18.74
N ILE A 52 2.19 7.02 -17.50
CA ILE A 52 1.27 7.80 -16.67
C ILE A 52 1.07 9.20 -17.27
N ARG A 53 2.14 9.87 -17.72
CA ARG A 53 2.07 11.19 -18.36
C ARG A 53 1.20 11.19 -19.61
N LYS A 54 1.24 10.11 -20.38
CA LYS A 54 0.47 9.92 -21.62
C LYS A 54 -1.03 9.68 -21.40
N SER A 55 -1.47 9.36 -20.18
CA SER A 55 -2.89 9.18 -19.86
C SER A 55 -3.43 10.30 -18.94
N PRO A 56 -4.22 11.26 -19.48
CA PRO A 56 -4.80 12.34 -18.69
C PRO A 56 -5.63 11.84 -17.50
N LEU A 57 -6.42 10.76 -17.70
CA LEU A 57 -7.23 10.15 -16.65
C LEU A 57 -6.38 9.62 -15.49
N TRP A 58 -5.23 9.01 -15.79
CA TRP A 58 -4.33 8.49 -14.76
C TRP A 58 -3.71 9.61 -13.93
N ARG A 59 -3.29 10.71 -14.56
CA ARG A 59 -2.74 11.88 -13.84
C ARG A 59 -3.75 12.51 -12.90
N VAL A 60 -5.01 12.64 -13.35
CA VAL A 60 -6.09 13.17 -12.50
C VAL A 60 -6.30 12.24 -11.30
N ARG A 61 -6.41 10.93 -11.52
CA ARG A 61 -6.57 9.95 -10.44
C ARG A 61 -5.37 9.95 -9.47
N GLU A 62 -4.14 10.00 -9.98
CA GLU A 62 -2.94 10.05 -9.15
C GLU A 62 -2.92 11.32 -8.28
N LYS A 63 -3.19 12.49 -8.87
CA LYS A 63 -3.27 13.76 -8.14
C LYS A 63 -4.35 13.75 -7.07
N LEU A 64 -5.52 13.18 -7.36
CA LEU A 64 -6.60 13.03 -6.39
C LEU A 64 -6.19 12.12 -5.23
N LEU A 65 -5.59 10.96 -5.49
CA LEU A 65 -5.14 10.05 -4.43
C LEU A 65 -4.02 10.65 -3.58
N SER A 66 -3.04 11.29 -4.22
CA SER A 66 -1.91 11.93 -3.55
C SER A 66 -2.28 13.17 -2.75
N SER A 67 -3.51 13.69 -2.88
CA SER A 67 -4.01 14.77 -2.02
C SER A 67 -4.23 14.32 -0.57
N VAL A 68 -4.37 13.01 -0.31
CA VAL A 68 -4.53 12.48 1.06
C VAL A 68 -3.17 12.42 1.76
N PRO A 69 -2.99 13.09 2.93
CA PRO A 69 -1.75 13.00 3.69
C PRO A 69 -1.45 11.54 4.06
N GLY A 70 -0.27 11.07 3.64
CA GLY A 70 0.17 9.68 3.80
C GLY A 70 0.10 8.83 2.52
N ILE A 71 -0.42 9.37 1.42
CA ILE A 71 -0.39 8.72 0.10
C ILE A 71 0.71 9.33 -0.78
N GLY A 72 1.80 8.57 -0.94
CA GLY A 72 2.86 8.92 -1.90
C GLY A 72 2.59 8.38 -3.32
N PRO A 73 3.39 8.78 -4.32
CA PRO A 73 3.23 8.36 -5.72
C PRO A 73 3.20 6.84 -5.89
N THR A 74 4.10 6.11 -5.21
CA THR A 74 4.13 4.65 -5.25
C THR A 74 2.81 4.01 -4.79
N VAL A 75 2.18 4.57 -3.74
CA VAL A 75 0.91 4.08 -3.24
C VAL A 75 -0.19 4.39 -4.25
N ALA A 76 -0.29 5.63 -4.71
CA ALA A 76 -1.29 6.06 -5.69
C ALA A 76 -1.22 5.21 -6.98
N ARG A 77 -0.03 5.03 -7.54
CA ARG A 77 0.20 4.21 -8.74
C ARG A 77 -0.15 2.74 -8.54
N THR A 78 0.20 2.18 -7.38
CA THR A 78 -0.17 0.79 -7.06
C THR A 78 -1.68 0.65 -6.95
N MET A 79 -2.36 1.63 -6.34
CA MET A 79 -3.82 1.63 -6.26
C MET A 79 -4.44 1.71 -7.66
N ILE A 80 -4.00 2.63 -8.52
CA ILE A 80 -4.54 2.76 -9.88
C ILE A 80 -4.30 1.49 -10.70
N ALA A 81 -3.10 0.91 -10.61
CA ALA A 81 -2.72 -0.26 -11.41
C ALA A 81 -3.35 -1.57 -10.91
N GLU A 82 -3.54 -1.74 -9.59
CA GLU A 82 -3.98 -3.01 -9.00
C GLU A 82 -5.38 -2.94 -8.38
N MET A 83 -6.06 -1.80 -8.49
CA MET A 83 -7.46 -1.58 -8.10
C MET A 83 -8.20 -0.75 -9.17
N PRO A 84 -8.42 -1.28 -10.39
CA PRO A 84 -9.18 -0.57 -11.43
C PRO A 84 -10.63 -0.25 -11.00
N GLU A 85 -11.18 -0.99 -10.04
CA GLU A 85 -12.53 -0.83 -9.49
C GLU A 85 -12.63 0.27 -8.41
N LEU A 86 -11.53 0.97 -8.13
CA LEU A 86 -11.52 2.07 -7.19
C LEU A 86 -12.47 3.18 -7.68
N GLY A 87 -13.45 3.53 -6.84
CA GLY A 87 -14.50 4.51 -7.14
C GLY A 87 -15.81 3.91 -7.65
N SER A 88 -15.85 2.64 -8.06
CA SER A 88 -17.09 1.99 -8.53
C SER A 88 -17.72 1.06 -7.49
N LEU A 89 -16.92 0.46 -6.61
CA LEU A 89 -17.40 -0.49 -5.60
C LEU A 89 -17.84 0.19 -4.30
N ASP A 90 -18.71 -0.49 -3.56
CA ASP A 90 -19.08 -0.05 -2.22
C ASP A 90 -17.93 -0.26 -1.20
N ARG A 91 -18.09 0.33 0.00
CA ARG A 91 -17.09 0.28 1.08
C ARG A 91 -16.79 -1.13 1.61
N ARG A 92 -17.70 -2.09 1.48
CA ARG A 92 -17.54 -3.48 1.93
C ARG A 92 -16.86 -4.29 0.83
N GLN A 93 -17.30 -4.16 -0.40
CA GLN A 93 -16.75 -4.82 -1.59
C GLN A 93 -15.28 -4.44 -1.79
N ILE A 94 -14.95 -3.14 -1.78
CA ILE A 94 -13.57 -2.67 -1.96
C ILE A 94 -12.64 -3.18 -0.84
N ALA A 95 -13.14 -3.21 0.40
CA ALA A 95 -12.40 -3.71 1.54
C ALA A 95 -12.19 -5.23 1.47
N ALA A 96 -13.18 -5.99 1.00
CA ALA A 96 -13.04 -7.43 0.77
C ALA A 96 -12.03 -7.72 -0.35
N LEU A 97 -12.09 -6.96 -1.45
CA LEU A 97 -11.16 -7.08 -2.57
C LEU A 97 -9.70 -6.82 -2.16
N ALA A 98 -9.46 -5.84 -1.29
CA ALA A 98 -8.14 -5.59 -0.69
C ALA A 98 -7.77 -6.59 0.43
N GLY A 99 -8.68 -7.50 0.82
CA GLY A 99 -8.50 -8.44 1.92
C GLY A 99 -8.36 -7.75 3.29
N LEU A 100 -9.12 -6.66 3.50
CA LEU A 100 -9.26 -5.93 4.76
C LEU A 100 -10.60 -6.20 5.48
N ALA A 101 -11.49 -6.99 4.86
CA ALA A 101 -12.67 -7.51 5.51
C ALA A 101 -12.27 -8.60 6.53
N PRO A 102 -12.68 -8.50 7.81
CA PRO A 102 -12.42 -9.54 8.79
C PRO A 102 -13.21 -10.82 8.48
N TRP A 103 -12.54 -11.96 8.55
CA TRP A 103 -13.11 -13.29 8.47
C TRP A 103 -13.40 -13.78 9.88
N THR A 104 -14.67 -14.06 10.16
CA THR A 104 -15.10 -14.58 11.46
C THR A 104 -14.92 -16.09 11.50
N ARG A 105 -14.23 -16.60 12.52
CA ARG A 105 -14.04 -18.03 12.77
C ARG A 105 -14.93 -18.44 13.93
N GLN A 106 -16.12 -18.96 13.63
CA GLN A 106 -17.12 -19.34 14.63
C GLN A 106 -17.76 -20.67 14.22
N SER A 107 -18.01 -21.55 15.19
CA SER A 107 -18.70 -22.83 15.00
C SER A 107 -19.52 -23.15 16.24
N GLY A 108 -20.85 -23.19 16.12
CA GLY A 108 -21.75 -23.39 17.26
C GLY A 108 -21.46 -22.39 18.40
N THR A 109 -21.08 -22.90 19.57
CA THR A 109 -20.72 -22.08 20.74
C THR A 109 -19.29 -21.53 20.71
N TRP A 110 -18.41 -22.07 19.86
CA TRP A 110 -17.02 -21.62 19.79
C TRP A 110 -16.89 -20.30 19.02
N ARG A 111 -16.23 -19.32 19.65
CA ARG A 111 -15.91 -18.02 19.04
C ARG A 111 -14.40 -17.78 18.99
N GLY A 112 -13.84 -17.91 17.79
CA GLY A 112 -12.44 -17.60 17.51
C GLY A 112 -12.19 -16.10 17.22
N LYS A 113 -10.91 -15.74 17.17
CA LYS A 113 -10.47 -14.41 16.73
C LYS A 113 -10.74 -14.24 15.24
N SER A 114 -11.20 -13.04 14.86
CA SER A 114 -11.36 -12.67 13.45
C SER A 114 -10.06 -12.14 12.87
N PHE A 115 -9.77 -12.46 11.62
CA PHE A 115 -8.53 -12.05 10.94
C PHE A 115 -8.83 -11.46 9.57
N ILE A 116 -7.99 -10.53 9.12
CA ILE A 116 -7.99 -10.13 7.71
C ILE A 116 -7.25 -11.19 6.89
N GLY A 117 -7.66 -11.40 5.65
CA GLY A 117 -7.12 -12.47 4.81
C GLY A 117 -7.65 -12.41 3.39
N GLY A 118 -7.08 -13.25 2.52
CA GLY A 118 -7.44 -13.30 1.10
C GLY A 118 -7.16 -11.99 0.35
N GLY A 119 -7.95 -11.74 -0.70
CA GLY A 119 -7.91 -10.51 -1.51
C GLY A 119 -6.55 -10.22 -2.17
N ARG A 120 -6.40 -8.99 -2.64
CA ARG A 120 -5.17 -8.48 -3.27
C ARG A 120 -4.12 -8.16 -2.20
N SER A 121 -3.35 -9.16 -1.79
CA SER A 121 -2.28 -9.04 -0.78
C SER A 121 -1.29 -7.91 -1.08
N ARG A 122 -1.03 -7.66 -2.37
CA ARG A 122 -0.18 -6.58 -2.89
C ARG A 122 -0.73 -5.20 -2.50
N VAL A 123 -2.04 -4.99 -2.66
CA VAL A 123 -2.74 -3.77 -2.27
C VAL A 123 -2.72 -3.62 -0.75
N ARG A 124 -2.98 -4.71 -0.02
CA ARG A 124 -2.93 -4.72 1.45
C ARG A 124 -1.57 -4.30 2.00
N ALA A 125 -0.47 -4.81 1.44
CA ALA A 125 0.88 -4.47 1.87
C ALA A 125 1.19 -2.97 1.68
N VAL A 126 0.78 -2.40 0.55
CA VAL A 126 0.99 -0.97 0.28
C VAL A 126 0.09 -0.10 1.16
N LEU A 127 -1.16 -0.50 1.39
CA LEU A 127 -2.06 0.17 2.33
C LEU A 127 -1.54 0.15 3.77
N PHE A 128 -0.81 -0.91 4.17
CA PHE A 128 -0.19 -0.97 5.49
C PHE A 128 0.87 0.12 5.64
N MET A 129 1.79 0.25 4.68
CA MET A 129 2.80 1.31 4.67
C MET A 129 2.16 2.69 4.63
N ALA A 130 1.13 2.88 3.78
CA ALA A 130 0.38 4.13 3.70
C ALA A 130 -0.29 4.49 5.03
N ALA A 131 -0.91 3.53 5.72
CA ALA A 131 -1.55 3.74 7.02
C ALA A 131 -0.54 4.18 8.10
N LEU A 132 0.65 3.57 8.14
CA LEU A 132 1.70 3.98 9.09
C LEU A 132 2.13 5.44 8.91
N VAL A 133 2.26 5.88 7.65
CA VAL A 133 2.58 7.29 7.34
C VAL A 133 1.37 8.19 7.65
N ALA A 134 0.17 7.79 7.22
CA ALA A 134 -1.06 8.55 7.44
C ALA A 134 -1.36 8.76 8.94
N ILE A 135 -1.10 7.79 9.81
CA ILE A 135 -1.26 7.96 11.27
C ILE A 135 -0.37 9.08 11.83
N ARG A 136 0.75 9.39 11.18
CA ARG A 136 1.66 10.46 11.63
C ARG A 136 1.28 11.83 11.08
N HIS A 137 0.81 11.89 9.84
CA HIS A 137 0.64 13.15 9.12
C HIS A 137 -0.82 13.55 8.82
N ASN A 138 -1.77 12.62 8.97
CA ASN A 138 -3.20 12.89 8.79
C ASN A 138 -3.90 12.95 10.16
N PRO A 139 -4.31 14.14 10.63
CA PRO A 139 -4.89 14.30 11.97
C PRO A 139 -6.19 13.50 12.16
N VAL A 140 -7.01 13.37 11.11
CA VAL A 140 -8.27 12.61 11.15
C VAL A 140 -8.02 11.11 11.35
N LEU A 141 -7.01 10.57 10.67
CA LEU A 141 -6.63 9.16 10.78
C LEU A 141 -5.86 8.87 12.07
N LYS A 142 -5.04 9.82 12.52
CA LYS A 142 -4.36 9.77 13.83
C LYS A 142 -5.39 9.69 14.95
N ALA A 143 -6.33 10.64 15.02
CA ALA A 143 -7.38 10.66 16.05
C ALA A 143 -8.21 9.37 16.03
N PHE A 144 -8.56 8.87 14.84
CA PHE A 144 -9.27 7.60 14.71
C PHE A 144 -8.48 6.41 15.27
N ARG A 145 -7.17 6.34 15.02
CA ARG A 145 -6.29 5.31 15.55
C ARG A 145 -6.18 5.42 17.07
N ASP A 146 -5.90 6.61 17.57
CA ASP A 146 -5.65 6.89 18.98
C ASP A 146 -6.89 6.49 19.80
N ARG A 147 -8.09 6.87 19.37
CA ARG A 147 -9.37 6.44 19.98
C ARG A 147 -9.53 4.92 20.06
N LEU A 148 -9.16 4.19 19.01
CA LEU A 148 -9.27 2.72 19.03
C LEU A 148 -8.32 2.09 20.06
N VAL A 149 -7.13 2.65 20.20
CA VAL A 149 -6.13 2.19 21.19
C VAL A 149 -6.60 2.53 22.61
N GLU A 150 -7.17 3.71 22.83
CA GLU A 150 -7.75 4.11 24.12
C GLU A 150 -8.86 3.17 24.60
N VAL A 151 -9.70 2.68 23.68
CA VAL A 151 -10.76 1.68 23.96
C VAL A 151 -10.17 0.24 24.08
N GLY A 152 -8.86 0.10 24.18
CA GLY A 152 -8.18 -1.17 24.44
C GLY A 152 -7.96 -2.06 23.22
N LYS A 153 -8.13 -1.55 21.97
CA LYS A 153 -7.79 -2.36 20.79
C LYS A 153 -6.26 -2.51 20.67
N PRO A 154 -5.76 -3.71 20.32
CA PRO A 154 -4.34 -3.88 20.02
C PRO A 154 -3.88 -2.91 18.94
N LYS A 155 -2.68 -2.34 19.09
CA LYS A 155 -2.13 -1.33 18.16
C LYS A 155 -2.18 -1.78 16.70
N ILE A 156 -1.85 -3.06 16.43
CA ILE A 156 -1.88 -3.60 15.07
C ILE A 156 -3.30 -3.67 14.49
N VAL A 157 -4.31 -3.96 15.32
CA VAL A 157 -5.72 -3.96 14.91
C VAL A 157 -6.20 -2.54 14.61
N ALA A 158 -5.75 -1.55 15.38
CA ALA A 158 -6.02 -0.15 15.11
C ALA A 158 -5.39 0.31 13.78
N VAL A 159 -4.17 -0.13 13.46
CA VAL A 159 -3.54 0.12 12.15
C VAL A 159 -4.35 -0.51 11.02
N VAL A 160 -4.80 -1.76 11.16
CA VAL A 160 -5.66 -2.42 10.17
C VAL A 160 -6.97 -1.67 9.96
N ALA A 161 -7.57 -1.15 11.03
CA ALA A 161 -8.76 -0.31 10.92
C ALA A 161 -8.48 0.99 10.16
N VAL A 162 -7.32 1.62 10.37
CA VAL A 162 -6.87 2.77 9.58
C VAL A 162 -6.68 2.41 8.12
N MET A 163 -6.06 1.26 7.80
CA MET A 163 -5.92 0.81 6.41
C MET A 163 -7.27 0.72 5.70
N ARG A 164 -8.27 0.14 6.37
CA ARG A 164 -9.63 0.04 5.84
C ARG A 164 -10.26 1.42 5.67
N LYS A 165 -10.14 2.30 6.67
CA LYS A 165 -10.68 3.67 6.62
C LYS A 165 -10.04 4.47 5.48
N LEU A 166 -8.71 4.38 5.34
CA LEU A 166 -7.95 5.01 4.26
C LEU A 166 -8.42 4.50 2.90
N LEU A 167 -8.55 3.19 2.71
CA LEU A 167 -9.06 2.63 1.45
C LEU A 167 -10.47 3.16 1.11
N THR A 168 -11.37 3.24 2.10
CA THR A 168 -12.72 3.77 1.86
C THR A 168 -12.71 5.25 1.51
N ILE A 169 -11.77 6.04 2.05
CA ILE A 169 -11.55 7.44 1.68
C ILE A 169 -11.07 7.53 0.23
N LEU A 170 -10.05 6.76 -0.15
CA LEU A 170 -9.52 6.75 -1.52
C LEU A 170 -10.60 6.35 -2.54
N ASN A 171 -11.44 5.37 -2.18
CA ASN A 171 -12.56 4.95 -3.00
C ASN A 171 -13.60 6.08 -3.18
N ALA A 172 -13.93 6.82 -2.11
CA ALA A 172 -14.83 7.97 -2.18
C ALA A 172 -14.25 9.12 -3.01
N ILE A 173 -12.96 9.46 -2.82
CA ILE A 173 -12.26 10.51 -3.58
C ILE A 173 -12.34 10.26 -5.09
N ILE A 174 -12.13 9.00 -5.52
CA ILE A 174 -12.19 8.65 -6.95
C ILE A 174 -13.63 8.60 -7.46
N ARG A 175 -14.60 8.17 -6.63
CA ARG A 175 -16.01 8.22 -7.01
C ARG A 175 -16.50 9.66 -7.19
N ASP A 176 -16.18 10.51 -6.24
CA ASP A 176 -16.73 11.87 -6.12
C ASP A 176 -15.89 12.91 -6.88
N GLN A 177 -14.73 12.50 -7.42
CA GLN A 177 -13.76 13.35 -8.14
C GLN A 177 -13.36 14.61 -7.36
N LYS A 178 -13.30 14.51 -6.02
CA LYS A 178 -12.95 15.61 -5.11
C LYS A 178 -11.66 15.29 -4.36
N PRO A 179 -10.71 16.23 -4.27
CA PRO A 179 -9.51 16.02 -3.48
C PRO A 179 -9.85 15.87 -1.99
N TRP A 180 -8.89 15.36 -1.23
CA TRP A 180 -9.00 15.26 0.21
C TRP A 180 -9.38 16.59 0.86
N GLN A 181 -10.35 16.52 1.76
CA GLN A 181 -10.78 17.62 2.60
C GLN A 181 -10.72 17.16 4.05
N THR A 182 -10.18 17.99 4.93
CA THR A 182 -10.34 17.80 6.38
C THR A 182 -11.80 18.10 6.70
N ALA A 183 -12.51 17.11 7.22
CA ALA A 183 -13.86 17.28 7.76
C ALA A 183 -13.87 18.33 8.87
#